data_AF-A0A6I9RJZ4-F1
#
_entry.id   AF-A0A6I9RJZ4-F1
#
_cell.length_a   1.000
_cell.length_b   1.000
_cell.length_c   1.000
_cell.angle_alpha   90.00
_cell.angle_beta   90.00
_cell.angle_gamma   90.00
#
_symmetry.space_group_name_H-M   'P 1'
#
loop_
_entity.id
_entity.type
_entity.pdbx_description
1 polymer ?
#
loop_
_entity_poly.entity_id
_entity_poly.type
_entity_poly.pdbx_seq_one_letter_code
_entity_poly.pdbx_strand_id
1 'polypeptide(L)'
;MMKLSRFWLPRNQLASKFLPVKNSNIKETSWFSNYSSRLGISTARSDSIKHGNYSGKTYADFCIFKGKASLAVSPVLPTFSRLDSGSSKVDRRGVVMLKFMPAIGQRKYDSEKKQLFALSATEIGCLISLGPAESCEFFHDPSMKSSLEGQVQKTLSVSPLTNGEGYFFNLAVMNSVQKTNDRFSVPVTKAEFAVMRAAFSFVLPYIMGWDQVIKPKLESIGVERPMQREMRADPDFEWGR
;
A
#
# COMPACT_ATOMS: atom_id res chain seq x y z
N MET A 1 -53.49 -39.31 -11.48
CA MET A 1 -54.75 -38.57 -11.67
C MET A 1 -55.14 -37.93 -10.36
N MET A 2 -55.13 -36.59 -10.30
CA MET A 2 -56.01 -35.67 -9.58
C MET A 2 -55.25 -34.37 -9.30
N LYS A 3 -55.69 -33.31 -9.98
CA LYS A 3 -55.27 -31.92 -9.91
C LYS A 3 -55.81 -31.29 -8.63
N LEU A 4 -55.07 -30.34 -8.04
CA LEU A 4 -55.66 -29.15 -7.43
C LEU A 4 -54.61 -28.03 -7.31
N SER A 5 -54.79 -27.05 -8.18
CA SER A 5 -54.10 -25.77 -8.26
C SER A 5 -54.66 -24.77 -7.24
N ARG A 6 -53.80 -23.98 -6.59
CA ARG A 6 -54.11 -22.59 -6.19
C ARG A 6 -52.88 -21.70 -6.34
N PHE A 7 -52.92 -20.89 -7.38
CA PHE A 7 -52.11 -19.69 -7.61
C PHE A 7 -52.51 -18.60 -6.62
N TRP A 8 -51.57 -17.79 -6.11
CA TRP A 8 -51.72 -16.34 -5.90
C TRP A 8 -50.33 -15.66 -5.96
N LEU A 9 -50.09 -14.87 -7.00
CA LEU A 9 -49.12 -13.76 -7.11
C LEU A 9 -49.91 -12.56 -7.68
N PRO A 10 -49.32 -11.35 -7.79
CA PRO A 10 -49.41 -10.23 -6.88
C PRO A 10 -50.36 -9.12 -7.38
N ARG A 11 -50.77 -8.17 -6.53
CA ARG A 11 -51.57 -7.02 -6.97
C ARG A 11 -50.69 -5.79 -7.21
N ASN A 12 -50.53 -5.45 -8.49
CA ASN A 12 -50.10 -4.14 -8.99
C ASN A 12 -51.33 -3.27 -9.31
N GLN A 13 -51.06 -1.99 -9.59
CA GLN A 13 -51.85 -0.95 -10.28
C GLN A 13 -52.50 0.12 -9.38
N LEU A 14 -52.51 1.43 -9.70
CA LEU A 14 -51.90 2.27 -10.75
C LEU A 14 -52.21 3.76 -10.42
N ALA A 15 -51.30 4.67 -10.82
CA ALA A 15 -51.49 6.04 -11.39
C ALA A 15 -52.38 7.09 -10.66
N SER A 16 -52.01 8.37 -10.56
CA SER A 16 -51.65 9.29 -11.66
C SER A 16 -51.11 10.64 -11.10
N LYS A 17 -49.98 11.12 -11.61
CA LYS A 17 -49.79 12.27 -12.53
C LYS A 17 -50.06 13.66 -11.90
N PHE A 18 -49.05 14.53 -11.87
CA PHE A 18 -48.97 15.75 -12.69
C PHE A 18 -47.54 16.33 -12.64
N LEU A 19 -46.92 16.46 -13.83
CA LEU A 19 -45.84 17.41 -14.13
C LEU A 19 -46.45 18.55 -14.96
N PRO A 20 -45.79 19.72 -15.01
CA PRO A 20 -45.15 20.11 -16.27
C PRO A 20 -43.72 20.66 -16.09
N VAL A 21 -42.74 20.10 -16.82
CA VAL A 21 -42.05 20.69 -18.01
C VAL A 21 -41.12 21.86 -17.65
N LYS A 22 -39.82 21.63 -17.43
CA LYS A 22 -38.69 21.55 -18.40
C LYS A 22 -38.21 22.93 -18.89
N ASN A 23 -37.00 23.30 -18.51
CA ASN A 23 -36.04 23.81 -19.49
C ASN A 23 -34.60 23.50 -19.10
N SER A 24 -33.86 23.13 -20.13
CA SER A 24 -32.50 22.62 -20.18
C SER A 24 -31.43 23.68 -19.89
N ASN A 25 -30.40 23.32 -19.14
CA ASN A 25 -29.04 23.51 -19.62
C ASN A 25 -28.06 22.61 -18.87
N ILE A 26 -27.36 21.80 -19.67
CA ILE A 26 -26.20 21.00 -19.27
C ILE A 26 -25.02 21.97 -19.12
N LYS A 27 -24.33 21.90 -17.98
CA LYS A 27 -22.87 22.08 -17.89
C LYS A 27 -22.37 21.47 -16.59
N GLU A 28 -21.56 20.43 -16.75
CA GLU A 28 -20.64 19.92 -15.74
C GLU A 28 -19.73 21.04 -15.21
N THR A 29 -19.48 21.02 -13.90
CA THR A 29 -18.20 21.30 -13.22
C THR A 29 -18.46 21.06 -11.72
N SER A 30 -17.94 19.97 -11.17
CA SER A 30 -16.64 19.89 -10.52
C SER A 30 -16.61 20.54 -9.12
N TRP A 31 -16.31 19.69 -8.13
CA TRP A 31 -15.64 19.96 -6.85
C TRP A 31 -16.51 19.90 -5.59
N PHE A 32 -16.45 18.71 -4.98
CA PHE A 32 -16.63 18.50 -3.56
C PHE A 32 -15.77 19.49 -2.78
N SER A 33 -16.42 20.40 -2.06
CA SER A 33 -15.76 21.18 -1.02
C SER A 33 -16.50 20.97 0.29
N ASN A 34 -15.68 20.77 1.33
CA ASN A 34 -15.97 21.03 2.74
C ASN A 34 -16.87 20.03 3.48
N TYR A 35 -16.25 18.95 3.96
CA TYR A 35 -16.57 18.46 5.29
C TYR A 35 -15.37 18.64 6.22
N SER A 36 -15.45 19.70 7.02
CA SER A 36 -14.68 19.84 8.27
C SER A 36 -15.26 18.87 9.29
N SER A 37 -14.45 17.94 9.78
CA SER A 37 -14.65 17.33 11.09
C SER A 37 -13.33 17.33 11.85
N ARG A 38 -12.97 18.50 12.40
CA ARG A 38 -12.12 18.53 13.59
C ARG A 38 -13.01 18.12 14.75
N LEU A 39 -12.91 16.88 15.22
CA LEU A 39 -13.19 16.44 16.59
C LEU A 39 -12.93 14.93 16.66
N GLY A 40 -11.68 14.57 16.90
CA GLY A 40 -11.26 13.23 17.32
C GLY A 40 -10.30 13.40 18.48
N ILE A 41 -10.75 13.08 19.68
CA ILE A 41 -9.97 13.18 20.92
C ILE A 41 -8.78 12.25 20.79
N SER A 42 -7.60 12.82 20.50
CA SER A 42 -6.33 12.11 20.51
C SER A 42 -5.90 11.91 21.96
N THR A 43 -5.67 10.67 22.37
CA THR A 43 -5.09 10.31 23.67
C THR A 43 -3.56 10.34 23.68
N ALA A 44 -2.92 10.74 22.57
CA ALA A 44 -1.50 11.09 22.60
C ALA A 44 -1.37 12.44 23.31
N ARG A 45 -0.71 12.45 24.48
CA ARG A 45 -0.35 13.68 25.19
C ARG A 45 0.25 14.68 24.19
N SER A 46 -0.38 15.86 24.13
CA SER A 46 0.19 17.04 23.50
C SER A 46 1.41 17.46 24.33
N ASP A 47 2.57 16.88 24.03
CA ASP A 47 3.82 17.41 24.54
C ASP A 47 4.03 18.80 23.93
N SER A 48 4.08 19.77 24.84
CA SER A 48 4.12 21.21 24.62
C SER A 48 5.25 21.65 23.69
N ILE A 49 4.91 22.56 22.78
CA ILE A 49 5.79 23.27 21.84
C ILE A 49 6.99 23.91 22.54
N LYS A 50 8.22 23.51 22.17
CA LYS A 50 9.44 24.36 22.16
C LYS A 50 10.36 23.92 21.02
N HIS A 51 10.67 24.84 20.10
CA HIS A 51 11.71 24.75 19.05
C HIS A 51 11.81 23.46 18.20
N GLY A 52 10.97 23.35 17.17
CA GLY A 52 11.43 23.17 15.78
C GLY A 52 12.17 21.91 15.33
N ASN A 53 12.37 20.87 16.15
CA ASN A 53 12.97 19.61 15.65
C ASN A 53 12.49 18.39 16.44
N TYR A 54 11.30 17.89 16.11
CA TYR A 54 10.93 16.51 16.45
C TYR A 54 11.38 15.60 15.30
N SER A 55 12.56 14.99 15.42
CA SER A 55 12.91 13.80 14.61
C SER A 55 12.38 12.53 15.28
N GLY A 56 11.14 12.56 15.79
CA GLY A 56 10.50 11.40 16.39
C GLY A 56 10.16 10.40 15.29
N LYS A 57 10.73 9.19 15.34
CA LYS A 57 10.35 8.12 14.42
C LYS A 57 8.90 7.73 14.71
N THR A 58 8.02 7.92 13.73
CA THR A 58 6.63 7.47 13.79
C THR A 58 6.53 6.08 13.18
N TYR A 59 5.81 5.18 13.86
CA TYR A 59 5.59 3.82 13.40
C TYR A 59 4.08 3.60 13.21
N ALA A 60 3.70 3.12 12.03
CA ALA A 60 2.30 2.93 11.64
C ALA A 60 2.16 1.65 10.81
N ASP A 61 2.19 0.51 11.50
CA ASP A 61 2.06 -0.81 10.87
C ASP A 61 0.57 -1.11 10.58
N PHE A 62 0.27 -1.62 9.38
CA PHE A 62 -1.03 -2.25 9.09
C PHE A 62 -0.95 -3.74 9.42
N CYS A 63 -1.80 -4.20 10.33
CA CYS A 63 -1.72 -5.56 10.88
C CYS A 63 -2.97 -6.39 10.57
N ILE A 64 -2.75 -7.62 10.11
CA ILE A 64 -3.77 -8.64 9.88
C ILE A 64 -3.52 -9.78 10.86
N PHE A 65 -4.53 -10.14 11.65
CA PHE A 65 -4.45 -11.15 12.69
C PHE A 65 -5.36 -12.35 12.35
N LYS A 66 -4.78 -13.54 12.17
CA LYS A 66 -5.52 -14.77 11.82
C LYS A 66 -5.14 -15.92 12.76
N GLY A 67 -5.91 -17.01 12.72
CA GLY A 67 -5.82 -18.08 13.72
C GLY A 67 -4.44 -18.73 13.90
N LYS A 68 -3.62 -18.80 12.83
CA LYS A 68 -2.30 -19.47 12.86
C LYS A 68 -1.11 -18.52 12.84
N ALA A 69 -1.29 -17.33 12.28
CA ALA A 69 -0.23 -16.34 12.14
C ALA A 69 -0.82 -14.94 11.94
N SER A 70 -0.01 -13.93 12.19
CA SER A 70 -0.31 -12.54 11.86
C SER A 70 0.68 -12.01 10.83
N LEU A 71 0.22 -11.05 10.03
CA LEU A 71 1.01 -10.30 9.06
C LEU A 71 0.97 -8.82 9.43
N ALA A 72 2.13 -8.22 9.67
CA ALA A 72 2.28 -6.77 9.78
C ALA A 72 2.98 -6.22 8.54
N VAL A 73 2.51 -5.07 8.06
CA VAL A 73 2.95 -4.42 6.83
C VAL A 73 3.37 -3.00 7.17
N SER A 74 4.61 -2.62 6.86
CA SER A 74 5.10 -1.27 7.14
C SER A 74 6.09 -0.75 6.11
N PRO A 75 6.02 0.53 5.74
CA PRO A 75 6.98 1.11 4.80
C PRO A 75 8.32 1.40 5.47
N VAL A 76 9.39 1.20 4.71
CA VAL A 76 10.76 1.56 5.07
C VAL A 76 11.25 2.54 4.00
N LEU A 77 11.45 3.80 4.40
CA LEU A 77 11.84 4.86 3.48
C LEU A 77 13.26 4.65 2.91
N PRO A 78 13.54 5.22 1.71
CA PRO A 78 14.87 5.23 1.14
C PRO A 78 15.83 6.05 2.01
N THR A 79 17.14 5.79 1.86
CA THR A 79 18.19 6.66 2.38
C THR A 79 18.78 7.48 1.24
N PHE A 80 19.38 8.62 1.61
CA PHE A 80 20.01 9.53 0.66
C PHE A 80 21.46 9.80 1.07
N SER A 81 22.35 9.81 0.10
CA SER A 81 23.73 10.27 0.25
C SER A 81 23.85 11.69 -0.30
N ARG A 82 24.62 12.54 0.40
CA ARG A 82 24.95 13.87 -0.09
C ARG A 82 26.11 13.77 -1.07
N LEU A 83 25.99 14.46 -2.19
CA LEU A 83 27.04 14.63 -3.19
C LEU A 83 27.84 15.89 -2.88
N ASP A 84 29.06 15.96 -3.41
CA ASP A 84 29.96 17.13 -3.25
C ASP A 84 29.34 18.42 -3.80
N SER A 85 28.45 18.31 -4.77
CA SER A 85 27.68 19.43 -5.33
C SER A 85 26.61 19.99 -4.37
N GLY A 86 26.46 19.43 -3.16
CA GLY A 86 25.41 19.79 -2.20
C GLY A 86 24.05 19.17 -2.51
N SER A 87 23.90 18.47 -3.64
CA SER A 87 22.69 17.71 -3.97
C SER A 87 22.63 16.37 -3.22
N SER A 88 21.45 15.75 -3.17
CA SER A 88 21.27 14.44 -2.54
C SER A 88 20.80 13.41 -3.56
N LYS A 89 21.35 12.20 -3.50
CA LYS A 89 20.99 11.07 -4.36
C LYS A 89 20.47 9.92 -3.50
N VAL A 90 19.50 9.16 -4.01
CA VAL A 90 19.05 7.93 -3.34
C VAL A 90 20.22 6.95 -3.28
N ASP A 91 20.54 6.50 -2.07
CA ASP A 91 21.62 5.56 -1.76
C ASP A 91 21.07 4.14 -1.62
N ARG A 92 20.18 3.92 -0.63
CA ARG A 92 19.40 2.69 -0.48
C ARG A 92 17.94 2.96 -0.85
N ARG A 93 17.39 2.14 -1.74
CA ARG A 93 15.95 2.19 -2.08
C ARG A 93 15.09 1.85 -0.88
N GLY A 94 13.91 2.45 -0.81
CA GLY A 94 12.88 2.08 0.16
C GLY A 94 12.24 0.74 -0.20
N VAL A 95 11.58 0.13 0.77
CA VAL A 95 10.87 -1.14 0.64
C VAL A 95 9.59 -1.10 1.48
N VAL A 96 8.67 -2.03 1.23
CA VAL A 96 7.61 -2.36 2.20
C VAL A 96 8.03 -3.63 2.92
N MET A 97 8.11 -3.58 4.25
CA MET A 97 8.46 -4.72 5.07
C MET A 97 7.19 -5.51 5.43
N LEU A 98 7.19 -6.81 5.11
CA LEU A 98 6.25 -7.78 5.63
C LEU A 98 6.87 -8.51 6.83
N LYS A 99 6.11 -8.61 7.92
CA LYS A 99 6.51 -9.28 9.16
C LYS A 99 5.48 -10.32 9.53
N PHE A 100 5.87 -11.58 9.44
CA PHE A 100 5.05 -12.74 9.81
C PHE A 100 5.38 -13.16 11.24
N MET A 101 4.37 -13.43 12.05
CA MET A 101 4.53 -13.91 13.43
C MET A 101 3.58 -15.09 13.67
N PRO A 102 4.05 -16.21 14.27
CA PRO A 102 3.21 -17.37 14.51
C PRO A 102 2.29 -17.12 15.72
N ALA A 103 1.09 -17.71 15.70
CA ALA A 103 0.19 -17.67 16.85
C ALA A 103 0.72 -18.59 17.97
N ILE A 104 0.68 -18.09 19.21
CA ILE A 104 1.02 -18.84 20.44
C ILE A 104 -0.18 -19.02 21.37
N GLY A 105 -1.35 -18.62 20.90
CA GLY A 105 -2.61 -18.73 21.63
C GLY A 105 -3.68 -17.89 20.94
N GLN A 106 -4.89 -17.91 21.50
CA GLN A 106 -5.99 -17.12 20.97
C GLN A 106 -5.64 -15.63 21.00
N ARG A 107 -5.52 -15.02 19.81
CA ARG A 107 -5.17 -13.60 19.61
C ARG A 107 -3.82 -13.21 20.24
N LYS A 108 -2.89 -14.15 20.37
CA LYS A 108 -1.50 -13.91 20.83
C LYS A 108 -0.52 -14.42 19.78
N TYR A 109 0.49 -13.61 19.48
CA TYR A 109 1.49 -13.91 18.44
C TYR A 109 2.89 -13.68 18.98
N ASP A 110 3.82 -14.54 18.57
CA ASP A 110 5.21 -14.51 19.04
C ASP A 110 6.07 -13.61 18.17
N SER A 111 6.48 -12.46 18.71
CA SER A 111 7.37 -11.52 18.03
C SER A 111 8.82 -12.01 17.97
N GLU A 112 9.24 -12.91 18.85
CA GLU A 112 10.61 -13.44 18.85
C GLU A 112 10.82 -14.40 17.69
N LYS A 113 9.78 -15.17 17.33
CA LYS A 113 9.79 -16.08 16.16
C LYS A 113 9.29 -15.43 14.87
N LYS A 114 9.45 -14.11 14.74
CA LYS A 114 9.03 -13.39 13.55
C LYS A 114 9.95 -13.69 12.36
N GLN A 115 9.38 -13.74 11.15
CA GLN A 115 10.12 -13.73 9.89
C GLN A 115 9.80 -12.48 9.08
N LEU A 116 10.82 -11.94 8.42
CA LEU A 116 10.74 -10.71 7.63
C LEU A 116 10.92 -11.00 6.13
N PHE A 117 10.15 -10.30 5.30
CA PHE A 117 10.28 -10.30 3.84
C PHE A 117 10.11 -8.87 3.31
N ALA A 118 11.11 -8.34 2.61
CA ALA A 118 11.07 -6.98 2.08
C ALA A 118 10.50 -6.99 0.66
N LEU A 119 9.58 -6.10 0.34
CA LEU A 119 9.06 -5.92 -1.01
C LEU A 119 9.67 -4.66 -1.61
N SER A 120 10.37 -4.83 -2.72
CA SER A 120 10.83 -3.74 -3.57
C SER A 120 9.66 -3.03 -4.27
N ALA A 121 9.93 -1.87 -4.86
CA ALA A 121 8.93 -1.13 -5.64
C ALA A 121 8.32 -1.97 -6.78
N THR A 122 9.12 -2.82 -7.43
CA THR A 122 8.65 -3.69 -8.52
C THR A 122 7.73 -4.80 -8.01
N GLU A 123 8.09 -5.45 -6.90
CA GLU A 123 7.27 -6.51 -6.29
C GLU A 123 5.96 -5.94 -5.73
N ILE A 124 5.99 -4.70 -5.21
CA ILE A 124 4.79 -3.94 -4.86
C ILE A 124 3.93 -3.69 -6.09
N GLY A 125 4.53 -3.29 -7.22
CA GLY A 125 3.84 -3.15 -8.50
C GLY A 125 3.09 -4.43 -8.90
N CYS A 126 3.75 -5.58 -8.78
CA CYS A 126 3.15 -6.89 -9.04
C CYS A 126 1.93 -7.18 -8.14
N LEU A 127 2.00 -6.88 -6.83
CA LEU A 127 0.87 -7.07 -5.93
C LEU A 127 -0.30 -6.13 -6.21
N ILE A 128 -0.02 -4.88 -6.61
CA ILE A 128 -1.04 -3.90 -7.00
C ILE A 128 -1.76 -4.35 -8.28
N SER A 129 -1.02 -4.92 -9.24
CA SER A 129 -1.55 -5.32 -10.54
C SER A 129 -2.22 -6.70 -10.56
N LEU A 130 -2.08 -7.49 -9.49
CA LEU A 130 -2.53 -8.90 -9.46
C LEU A 130 -4.02 -9.04 -9.85
N GLY A 131 -4.37 -9.97 -10.72
CA GLY A 131 -5.75 -10.30 -11.04
C GLY A 131 -6.43 -11.15 -9.95
N PRO A 132 -7.78 -11.20 -9.89
CA PRO A 132 -8.51 -11.98 -8.88
C PRO A 132 -8.22 -13.49 -8.85
N ALA A 133 -7.76 -14.06 -9.98
CA ALA A 133 -7.39 -15.46 -10.11
C ALA A 133 -5.88 -15.67 -10.30
N GLU A 134 -5.10 -14.59 -10.29
CA GLU A 134 -3.66 -14.66 -10.52
C GLU A 134 -2.92 -14.93 -9.22
N SER A 135 -1.74 -15.52 -9.38
CA SER A 135 -0.77 -15.74 -8.31
C SER A 135 0.57 -15.15 -8.68
N CYS A 136 1.36 -14.77 -7.68
CA CYS A 136 2.75 -14.35 -7.88
C CYS A 136 3.65 -14.97 -6.81
N GLU A 137 4.94 -15.05 -7.11
CA GLU A 137 5.94 -15.59 -6.20
C GLU A 137 7.22 -14.77 -6.26
N PHE A 138 7.83 -14.57 -5.09
CA PHE A 138 9.04 -13.79 -4.92
C PHE A 138 10.09 -14.60 -4.16
N PHE A 139 11.33 -14.56 -4.65
CA PHE A 139 12.44 -15.33 -4.11
C PHE A 139 13.55 -14.39 -3.64
N HIS A 140 13.90 -14.48 -2.37
CA HIS A 140 14.92 -13.65 -1.74
C HIS A 140 16.00 -14.53 -1.12
N ASP A 141 17.25 -14.20 -1.47
CA ASP A 141 18.43 -14.64 -0.74
C ASP A 141 19.07 -13.38 -0.11
N PRO A 142 18.97 -13.20 1.22
CA PRO A 142 19.54 -12.03 1.90
C PRO A 142 21.05 -11.88 1.74
N SER A 143 21.74 -12.98 1.41
CA SER A 143 23.20 -13.07 1.27
C SER A 143 23.62 -13.20 -0.19
N MET A 144 22.74 -12.95 -1.15
CA MET A 144 23.05 -13.02 -2.58
C MET A 144 24.26 -12.13 -2.91
N LYS A 145 25.19 -12.64 -3.73
CA LYS A 145 26.47 -11.99 -4.08
C LYS A 145 27.45 -11.84 -2.92
N SER A 146 27.29 -12.65 -1.88
CA SER A 146 28.26 -12.79 -0.78
C SER A 146 28.73 -14.24 -0.67
N SER A 147 29.73 -14.49 0.19
CA SER A 147 30.19 -15.84 0.50
C SER A 147 29.15 -16.72 1.19
N LEU A 148 28.04 -16.15 1.68
CA LEU A 148 26.96 -16.84 2.39
C LEU A 148 25.73 -17.07 1.51
N GLU A 149 25.83 -16.85 0.20
CA GLU A 149 24.76 -17.12 -0.77
C GLU A 149 24.28 -18.58 -0.69
N GLY A 150 22.98 -18.78 -0.88
CA GLY A 150 22.27 -20.05 -0.82
C GLY A 150 21.99 -20.56 0.60
N GLN A 151 22.57 -19.96 1.64
CA GLN A 151 22.40 -20.44 3.01
C GLN A 151 21.04 -20.08 3.61
N VAL A 152 20.44 -18.97 3.17
CA VAL A 152 19.09 -18.56 3.58
C VAL A 152 18.28 -18.25 2.34
N GLN A 153 17.18 -18.98 2.14
CA GLN A 153 16.27 -18.79 1.03
C GLN A 153 14.87 -18.49 1.56
N LYS A 154 14.26 -17.44 1.02
CA LYS A 154 12.92 -17.01 1.38
C LYS A 154 12.05 -16.98 0.15
N THR A 155 10.93 -17.68 0.21
CA THR A 155 9.92 -17.68 -0.85
C THR A 155 8.63 -17.14 -0.30
N LEU A 156 8.13 -16.06 -0.90
CA LEU A 156 6.81 -15.52 -0.64
C LEU A 156 5.91 -15.82 -1.82
N SER A 157 4.91 -16.67 -1.62
CA SER A 157 3.90 -17.01 -2.62
C SER A 157 2.56 -16.36 -2.24
N VAL A 158 1.94 -15.68 -3.20
CA VAL A 158 0.61 -15.07 -3.05
C VAL A 158 -0.32 -15.74 -4.04
N SER A 159 -1.34 -16.43 -3.54
CA SER A 159 -2.27 -17.22 -4.37
C SER A 159 -3.73 -16.94 -3.99
N PRO A 160 -4.68 -17.02 -4.93
CA PRO A 160 -6.07 -16.69 -4.65
C PRO A 160 -6.72 -17.69 -3.68
N LEU A 161 -7.60 -17.19 -2.82
CA LEU A 161 -8.55 -18.01 -2.06
C LEU A 161 -9.61 -18.59 -3.02
N THR A 162 -10.18 -19.74 -2.66
CA THR A 162 -11.33 -20.31 -3.37
C THR A 162 -12.42 -19.24 -3.53
N ASN A 163 -13.03 -19.16 -4.72
CA ASN A 163 -14.13 -18.23 -5.05
C ASN A 163 -13.77 -16.73 -5.05
N GLY A 164 -12.48 -16.35 -5.04
CA GLY A 164 -12.06 -14.95 -5.18
C GLY A 164 -12.29 -14.09 -3.93
N GLU A 165 -12.35 -14.72 -2.76
CA GLU A 165 -12.57 -14.04 -1.47
C GLU A 165 -11.32 -13.34 -0.90
N GLY A 166 -10.21 -13.37 -1.63
CA GLY A 166 -8.93 -12.78 -1.23
C GLY A 166 -7.76 -13.67 -1.65
N TYR A 167 -6.68 -13.66 -0.88
CA TYR A 167 -5.44 -14.37 -1.19
C TYR A 167 -4.83 -15.03 0.05
N PHE A 168 -4.12 -16.12 -0.13
CA PHE A 168 -3.15 -16.61 0.86
C PHE A 168 -1.80 -15.94 0.62
N PHE A 169 -1.21 -15.41 1.69
CA PHE A 169 0.19 -15.02 1.73
C PHE A 169 0.96 -16.11 2.46
N ASN A 170 1.81 -16.82 1.73
CA ASN A 170 2.61 -17.93 2.25
C ASN A 170 4.09 -17.57 2.22
N LEU A 171 4.74 -17.54 3.39
CA LEU A 171 6.17 -17.34 3.51
C LEU A 171 6.83 -18.64 3.94
N ALA A 172 7.75 -19.15 3.11
CA ALA A 172 8.66 -20.23 3.47
C ALA A 172 10.07 -19.66 3.65
N VAL A 173 10.71 -19.97 4.78
CA VAL A 173 12.10 -19.57 5.07
C VAL A 173 12.90 -20.82 5.36
N MET A 174 13.84 -21.11 4.48
CA MET A 174 14.83 -22.17 4.66
C MET A 174 16.14 -21.53 5.12
N ASN A 175 16.62 -21.91 6.29
CA ASN A 175 17.90 -21.46 6.82
C ASN A 175 18.79 -22.67 7.10
N SER A 176 19.77 -22.89 6.22
CA SER A 176 20.71 -24.00 6.30
C SER A 176 21.71 -23.85 7.45
N VAL A 177 22.01 -22.61 7.89
CA VAL A 177 22.93 -22.32 8.99
C VAL A 177 22.32 -22.74 10.32
N GLN A 178 21.08 -22.35 10.56
CA GLN A 178 20.34 -22.67 11.79
C GLN A 178 19.59 -24.00 11.69
N LYS A 179 19.59 -24.63 10.52
CA LYS A 179 18.83 -25.86 10.20
C LYS A 179 17.34 -25.70 10.49
N THR A 180 16.77 -24.54 10.17
CA THR A 180 15.33 -24.26 10.35
C THR A 180 14.59 -24.22 9.02
N ASN A 181 13.31 -24.57 9.07
CA ASN A 181 12.36 -24.47 7.97
C ASN A 181 11.06 -23.89 8.50
N ASP A 182 10.96 -22.56 8.47
CA ASP A 182 9.80 -21.86 9.00
C ASP A 182 8.78 -21.63 7.89
N ARG A 183 7.50 -21.85 8.19
CA ARG A 183 6.40 -21.67 7.24
C ARG A 183 5.26 -20.90 7.88
N PHE A 184 4.83 -19.83 7.22
CA PHE A 184 3.72 -18.99 7.64
C PHE A 184 2.67 -18.95 6.54
N SER A 185 1.41 -19.03 6.93
CA SER A 185 0.28 -18.89 6.01
C SER A 185 -0.75 -17.97 6.65
N VAL A 186 -1.03 -16.86 5.96
CA VAL A 186 -2.00 -15.86 6.40
C VAL A 186 -3.05 -15.67 5.30
N PRO A 187 -4.32 -16.08 5.52
CA PRO A 187 -5.39 -15.70 4.61
C PRO A 187 -5.67 -14.21 4.74
N VAL A 188 -5.63 -13.50 3.62
CA VAL A 188 -5.93 -12.08 3.48
C VAL A 188 -7.22 -11.96 2.69
N THR A 189 -8.26 -11.42 3.32
CA THR A 189 -9.57 -11.23 2.69
C THR A 189 -9.51 -10.17 1.59
N LYS A 190 -10.50 -10.17 0.71
CA LYS A 190 -10.66 -9.16 -0.35
C LYS A 190 -10.62 -7.73 0.20
N ALA A 191 -11.25 -7.48 1.36
CA ALA A 191 -11.26 -6.16 1.99
C ALA A 191 -9.87 -5.78 2.53
N GLU A 192 -9.21 -6.70 3.25
CA GLU A 192 -7.84 -6.47 3.75
C GLU A 192 -6.87 -6.21 2.60
N PHE A 193 -6.98 -6.96 1.50
CA PHE A 193 -6.13 -6.79 0.34
C PHE A 193 -6.43 -5.50 -0.43
N ALA A 194 -7.68 -5.04 -0.46
CA ALA A 194 -8.02 -3.73 -1.02
C ALA A 194 -7.35 -2.59 -0.24
N VAL A 195 -7.30 -2.68 1.09
CA VAL A 195 -6.54 -1.72 1.93
C VAL A 195 -5.05 -1.77 1.60
N MET A 196 -4.48 -2.97 1.48
CA MET A 196 -3.08 -3.14 1.09
C MET A 196 -2.80 -2.49 -0.28
N ARG A 197 -3.64 -2.73 -1.30
CA ARG A 197 -3.48 -2.11 -2.63
C ARG A 197 -3.51 -0.59 -2.58
N ALA A 198 -4.44 -0.01 -1.84
CA ALA A 198 -4.53 1.43 -1.68
C ALA A 198 -3.27 1.99 -0.98
N ALA A 199 -2.85 1.37 0.12
CA ALA A 199 -1.64 1.76 0.85
C ALA A 199 -0.36 1.61 -0.01
N PHE A 200 -0.25 0.52 -0.76
CA PHE A 200 0.86 0.22 -1.65
C PHE A 200 0.96 1.23 -2.79
N SER A 201 -0.16 1.55 -3.43
CA SER A 201 -0.22 2.56 -4.49
C SER A 201 0.18 3.94 -3.96
N PHE A 202 -0.26 4.27 -2.74
CA PHE A 202 0.10 5.54 -2.10
C PHE A 202 1.58 5.61 -1.72
N VAL A 203 2.15 4.54 -1.17
CA VAL A 203 3.52 4.54 -0.63
C VAL A 203 4.60 4.35 -1.69
N LEU A 204 4.24 3.85 -2.87
CA LEU A 204 5.16 3.60 -3.98
C LEU A 204 6.08 4.80 -4.33
N PRO A 205 5.56 6.03 -4.56
CA PRO A 205 6.41 7.19 -4.81
C PRO A 205 7.35 7.53 -3.63
N TYR A 206 6.94 7.27 -2.39
CA TYR A 206 7.75 7.54 -1.20
C TYR A 206 8.90 6.54 -1.05
N ILE A 207 8.67 5.25 -1.30
CA ILE A 207 9.76 4.26 -1.26
C ILE A 207 10.76 4.45 -2.42
N MET A 208 10.33 5.08 -3.51
CA MET A 208 11.19 5.52 -4.62
C MET A 208 11.93 6.84 -4.34
N GLY A 209 11.54 7.59 -3.31
CA GLY A 209 12.12 8.89 -2.96
C GLY A 209 11.63 10.05 -3.83
N TRP A 210 10.60 9.85 -4.64
CA TRP A 210 10.04 10.88 -5.52
C TRP A 210 9.36 12.01 -4.74
N ASP A 211 8.91 11.74 -3.52
CA ASP A 211 8.39 12.76 -2.62
C ASP A 211 9.42 13.86 -2.35
N GLN A 212 10.71 13.53 -2.26
CA GLN A 212 11.77 14.52 -2.04
C GLN A 212 12.08 15.34 -3.30
N VAL A 213 11.80 14.80 -4.49
CA VAL A 213 12.03 15.47 -5.78
C VAL A 213 10.88 16.42 -6.12
N ILE A 214 9.64 15.99 -5.83
CA ILE A 214 8.42 16.70 -6.21
C ILE A 214 8.03 17.76 -5.16
N LYS A 215 8.64 17.73 -3.97
CA LYS A 215 8.42 18.76 -2.94
C LYS A 215 8.65 20.15 -3.52
N PRO A 216 7.66 21.06 -3.43
CA PRO A 216 7.86 22.44 -3.86
C PRO A 216 9.02 23.01 -3.06
N LYS A 217 10.08 23.44 -3.77
CA LYS A 217 11.11 24.26 -3.16
C LYS A 217 10.39 25.54 -2.70
N LEU A 218 10.42 25.81 -1.41
CA LEU A 218 10.01 27.11 -0.90
C LEU A 218 11.01 28.11 -1.48
N GLU A 219 10.62 28.81 -2.56
CA GLU A 219 11.45 29.84 -3.17
C GLU A 219 11.73 30.90 -2.10
N SER A 220 13.02 31.18 -1.86
CA SER A 220 13.41 32.34 -1.08
C SER A 220 12.85 33.57 -1.78
N ILE A 221 12.00 34.31 -1.07
CA ILE A 221 11.41 35.58 -1.52
C ILE A 221 12.55 36.49 -2.02
N GLY A 222 12.60 36.74 -3.33
CA GLY A 222 13.48 37.76 -3.89
C GLY A 222 14.09 37.50 -5.26
N VAL A 223 13.39 36.94 -6.24
CA VAL A 223 13.69 37.17 -7.67
C VAL A 223 12.39 37.14 -8.47
N GLU A 224 12.17 38.14 -9.32
CA GLU A 224 11.02 38.26 -10.21
C GLU A 224 10.83 36.99 -11.06
N ARG A 225 9.60 36.48 -11.13
CA ARG A 225 9.25 35.35 -12.00
C ARG A 225 9.35 35.77 -13.47
N PRO A 226 10.18 35.13 -14.31
CA PRO A 226 9.98 35.21 -15.74
C PRO A 226 8.63 34.56 -16.07
N MET A 227 7.87 35.24 -16.92
CA MET A 227 6.61 34.79 -17.51
C MET A 227 6.70 33.31 -17.91
N GLN A 228 5.70 32.50 -17.53
CA GLN A 228 5.62 31.08 -17.86
C GLN A 228 5.88 30.88 -19.36
N ARG A 229 7.10 30.48 -19.71
CA ARG A 229 7.37 29.90 -21.02
C ARG A 229 6.58 28.61 -21.08
N GLU A 230 5.70 28.53 -22.07
CA GLU A 230 5.00 27.32 -22.46
C GLU A 230 6.02 26.16 -22.45
N MET A 231 5.85 25.22 -21.54
CA MET A 231 6.75 24.07 -21.35
C MET A 231 6.51 23.11 -22.53
N ARG A 232 7.01 23.47 -23.70
CA ARG A 232 7.06 22.58 -24.86
C ARG A 232 8.03 21.46 -24.52
N ALA A 233 7.73 20.25 -24.98
CA ALA A 233 8.68 19.15 -24.94
C ALA A 233 9.93 19.61 -25.70
N ASP A 234 10.96 19.97 -24.97
CA ASP A 234 12.23 20.40 -25.53
C ASP A 234 13.00 19.13 -25.91
N PRO A 235 13.20 18.86 -27.21
CA PRO A 235 13.91 17.67 -27.65
C PRO A 235 15.34 17.62 -27.08
N ASP A 236 15.92 18.75 -26.64
CA ASP A 236 17.26 18.79 -26.05
C ASP A 236 17.39 17.93 -24.77
N PHE A 237 16.30 17.67 -24.04
CA PHE A 237 16.31 16.74 -22.91
C PHE A 237 16.54 15.27 -23.32
N GLU A 238 16.34 14.91 -24.59
CA GLU A 238 16.50 13.54 -25.10
C GLU A 238 17.89 13.29 -25.71
N TRP A 239 18.61 14.35 -26.09
CA TRP A 239 19.89 14.24 -26.82
C TRP A 239 21.14 14.28 -25.93
N GLY A 240 21.00 14.53 -24.63
CA GLY A 240 22.09 14.42 -23.64
C GLY A 240 23.33 15.25 -23.96
N ARG A 241 23.15 16.41 -24.61
CA ARG A 241 24.25 17.31 -25.01
C ARG A 241 24.69 18.23 -23.87
#